data_AF-A0A7J6FJA8-F1
#
_entry.id   AF-A0A7J6FJA8-F1
#
_cell.length_a   1.000
_cell.length_b   1.000
_cell.length_c   1.000
_cell.angle_alpha   90.00
_cell.angle_beta   90.00
_cell.angle_gamma   90.00
#
_symmetry.space_group_name_H-M   'P 1'
#
loop_
_entity.id
_entity.type
_entity.pdbx_description
1 polymer ?
#
loop_
_entity_poly.entity_id
_entity_poly.type
_entity_poly.pdbx_seq_one_letter_code
_entity_poly.pdbx_strand_id
1 'polypeptide(L)'
;MLSDMQFQCFQEDTISINHNWFNGYNLCWVDYNEAKEYIEDIKDICDDFEGLCQRNLAANTGMNFYDFLIFLARLCFANLVQICHLRGDGERSVCNMSPVAQQLTSNLVSIQKIALKVNSLEGLTKTHKSHFNSTETLSNPEFIKLCMVLEKTYGVIYSQQTSDYHSKRSLVDDIRDLDIIKGHTFEVSTPEDLAKLIDHFIRIL
;
A
#
# COMPACT_ATOMS: atom_id res chain seq x y z
N MET A 1 18.18 -1.81 -30.66
CA MET A 1 17.47 -0.66 -31.24
C MET A 1 15.98 -0.95 -31.11
N LEU A 2 15.39 -0.62 -29.96
CA LEU A 2 13.94 -0.57 -29.77
C LEU A 2 13.54 0.89 -29.99
N SER A 3 13.49 1.28 -31.26
CA SER A 3 12.96 2.58 -31.66
C SER A 3 11.45 2.46 -31.83
N ASP A 4 10.74 3.26 -31.04
CA ASP A 4 9.43 3.84 -31.35
C ASP A 4 8.28 2.88 -31.67
N MET A 5 7.67 2.32 -30.62
CA MET A 5 6.22 2.08 -30.68
C MET A 5 5.48 3.39 -30.39
N GLN A 6 5.38 4.25 -31.40
CA GLN A 6 4.29 5.22 -31.43
C GLN A 6 3.00 4.48 -31.71
N PHE A 7 2.08 4.48 -30.74
CA PHE A 7 0.73 3.94 -30.95
C PHE A 7 0.01 4.81 -31.98
N GLN A 8 -0.09 4.29 -33.21
CA GLN A 8 -0.83 4.93 -34.29
C GLN A 8 -2.31 4.56 -34.11
N CYS A 9 -3.12 5.50 -33.61
CA CYS A 9 -4.57 5.34 -33.54
C CYS A 9 -5.16 5.52 -34.94
N PHE A 10 -5.73 4.45 -35.51
CA PHE A 10 -6.45 4.51 -36.77
C PHE A 10 -7.98 4.42 -36.56
N GLN A 11 -8.66 5.43 -37.11
CA GLN A 11 -10.08 5.56 -37.53
C GLN A 11 -11.23 5.89 -36.55
N GLU A 12 -12.07 6.80 -37.08
CA GLU A 12 -13.50 7.13 -36.91
C GLU A 12 -14.14 7.08 -35.50
N ASP A 13 -14.61 8.26 -35.04
CA ASP A 13 -15.44 8.53 -33.85
C ASP A 13 -15.25 7.56 -32.67
N THR A 14 -14.01 7.49 -32.15
CA THR A 14 -13.67 6.71 -30.97
C THR A 14 -13.31 7.64 -29.80
N ILE A 15 -14.04 7.51 -28.67
CA ILE A 15 -13.59 8.06 -27.39
C ILE A 15 -12.81 6.96 -26.68
N SER A 16 -11.52 7.16 -26.47
CA SER A 16 -10.70 6.33 -25.60
C SER A 16 -10.46 7.06 -24.28
N ILE A 17 -10.57 6.32 -23.17
CA ILE A 17 -10.18 6.80 -21.84
C ILE A 17 -8.93 6.01 -21.48
N ASN A 18 -7.76 6.67 -21.53
CA ASN A 18 -6.52 6.12 -21.03
C ASN A 18 -6.34 6.55 -19.57
N HIS A 19 -6.17 5.59 -18.67
CA HIS A 19 -5.78 5.86 -17.29
C HIS A 19 -4.38 5.30 -17.08
N ASN A 20 -3.43 6.16 -16.73
CA ASN A 20 -2.14 5.69 -16.22
C ASN A 20 -2.40 4.93 -14.92
N TRP A 21 -2.05 3.64 -14.89
CA TRP A 21 -2.23 2.80 -13.72
C TRP A 21 -1.05 2.94 -12.77
N PHE A 22 -1.37 3.31 -11.54
CA PHE A 22 -0.41 3.33 -10.44
C PHE A 22 -0.04 1.90 -10.04
N ASN A 23 1.22 1.51 -10.19
CA ASN A 23 1.72 0.25 -9.65
C ASN A 23 3.14 0.43 -9.09
N GLY A 24 3.53 -0.41 -8.13
CA GLY A 24 4.87 -0.38 -7.51
C GLY A 24 6.01 -0.77 -8.46
N TYR A 25 5.75 -0.98 -9.75
CA TYR A 25 6.80 -1.13 -10.75
C TYR A 25 7.20 0.24 -11.32
N ASN A 26 6.21 1.11 -11.61
CA ASN A 26 6.44 2.43 -12.21
C ASN A 26 7.23 3.35 -11.27
N LEU A 27 6.80 3.44 -10.01
CA LEU A 27 7.39 4.37 -9.05
C LEU A 27 8.82 3.98 -8.61
N CYS A 28 9.09 2.68 -8.55
CA CYS A 28 10.33 2.16 -7.95
C CYS A 28 11.51 2.08 -8.92
N TRP A 29 11.29 2.24 -10.22
CA TRP A 29 12.34 1.94 -11.20
C TRP A 29 12.39 2.88 -12.38
N VAL A 30 11.25 3.22 -12.98
CA VAL A 30 11.24 4.08 -14.17
C VAL A 30 11.28 5.53 -13.72
N ASP A 31 10.31 5.95 -12.89
CA ASP A 31 10.09 7.37 -12.65
C ASP A 31 11.18 8.02 -11.78
N TYR A 32 11.79 7.31 -10.83
CA TYR A 32 12.86 7.87 -10.01
C TYR A 32 14.21 7.97 -10.72
N ASN A 33 14.61 6.91 -11.43
CA ASN A 33 15.86 6.95 -12.18
C ASN A 33 15.78 8.02 -13.27
N GLU A 34 14.63 8.12 -13.94
CA GLU A 34 14.37 9.17 -14.92
C GLU A 34 14.38 10.57 -14.26
N ALA A 35 13.68 10.76 -13.14
CA ALA A 35 13.69 12.02 -12.40
C ALA A 35 15.09 12.45 -11.94
N LYS A 36 15.92 11.48 -11.54
CA LYS A 36 17.31 11.69 -11.13
C LYS A 36 18.19 12.07 -12.32
N GLU A 37 18.10 11.33 -13.42
CA GLU A 37 18.87 11.58 -14.64
C GLU A 37 18.61 12.99 -15.20
N TYR A 38 17.38 13.51 -15.10
CA TYR A 38 17.06 14.86 -15.57
C TYR A 38 17.79 16.00 -14.86
N ILE A 39 18.27 15.77 -13.63
CA ILE A 39 18.90 16.81 -12.80
C ILE A 39 20.31 16.43 -12.34
N GLU A 40 20.89 15.34 -12.86
CA GLU A 40 22.22 14.87 -12.44
C GLU A 40 23.32 15.91 -12.65
N ASP A 41 23.13 16.87 -13.57
CA ASP A 41 24.04 17.98 -13.86
C ASP A 41 24.23 18.96 -12.69
N ILE A 42 23.25 19.09 -11.81
CA ILE A 42 23.32 19.98 -10.63
C ILE A 42 23.77 19.25 -9.35
N LYS A 43 24.07 17.96 -9.42
CA LYS A 43 24.41 17.14 -8.25
C LYS A 43 25.63 17.63 -7.49
N ASP A 44 26.67 18.07 -8.20
CA ASP A 44 27.94 18.51 -7.60
C ASP A 44 27.85 19.90 -6.95
N ILE A 45 26.79 20.65 -7.25
CA ILE A 45 26.57 22.02 -6.73
C ILE A 45 25.38 22.09 -5.76
N CYS A 46 24.73 20.96 -5.47
CA CYS A 46 23.55 20.88 -4.62
C CYS A 46 23.78 20.03 -3.37
N ASP A 47 23.62 20.65 -2.20
CA ASP A 47 23.79 19.99 -0.90
C ASP A 47 22.72 18.91 -0.63
N ASP A 48 21.50 19.07 -1.17
CA ASP A 48 20.37 18.13 -1.00
C ASP A 48 19.84 17.64 -2.37
N PHE A 49 20.71 16.93 -3.08
CA PHE A 49 20.35 16.35 -4.38
C PHE A 49 19.19 15.34 -4.27
N GLU A 50 19.19 14.51 -3.23
CA GLU A 50 18.15 13.50 -3.02
C GLU A 50 16.77 14.15 -2.80
N GLY A 51 16.68 15.19 -1.96
CA GLY A 51 15.43 15.92 -1.77
C GLY A 51 14.93 16.64 -3.03
N LEU A 52 15.82 17.00 -3.97
CA LEU A 52 15.41 17.47 -5.30
C LEU A 52 14.86 16.32 -6.17
N CYS A 53 15.51 15.16 -6.20
CA CYS A 53 15.01 13.98 -6.89
C CYS A 53 13.60 13.59 -6.40
N GLN A 54 13.39 13.58 -5.08
CA GLN A 54 12.07 13.27 -4.49
C GLN A 54 10.99 14.30 -4.86
N ARG A 55 11.34 15.59 -4.92
CA ARG A 55 10.40 16.64 -5.35
C ARG A 55 10.07 16.55 -6.84
N ASN A 56 11.07 16.25 -7.67
CA ASN A 56 10.90 16.04 -9.10
C ASN A 56 10.00 14.81 -9.36
N LEU A 57 10.27 13.70 -8.68
CA LEU A 57 9.44 12.51 -8.71
C LEU A 57 7.98 12.81 -8.35
N ALA A 58 7.76 13.55 -7.25
CA ALA A 58 6.41 13.95 -6.84
C ALA A 58 5.72 14.86 -7.85
N ALA A 59 6.46 15.76 -8.51
CA ALA A 59 5.90 16.63 -9.54
C ALA A 59 5.43 15.84 -10.78
N ASN A 60 6.17 14.80 -11.17
CA ASN A 60 5.86 14.01 -12.37
C ASN A 60 4.82 12.92 -12.12
N THR A 61 4.83 12.30 -10.93
CA THR A 61 3.99 11.12 -10.62
C THR A 61 2.86 11.41 -9.63
N GLY A 62 2.85 12.59 -9.02
CA GLY A 62 1.92 12.99 -7.96
C GLY A 62 2.33 12.55 -6.55
N MET A 63 3.40 11.76 -6.39
CA MET A 63 3.88 11.32 -5.07
C MET A 63 5.38 11.01 -5.05
N ASN A 64 6.05 11.24 -3.92
CA ASN A 64 7.44 10.79 -3.74
C ASN A 64 7.48 9.37 -3.12
N PHE A 65 8.68 8.85 -2.85
CA PHE A 65 8.81 7.54 -2.22
C PHE A 65 8.29 7.46 -0.80
N TYR A 66 8.38 8.54 -0.04
CA TYR A 66 7.88 8.60 1.34
C TYR A 66 6.37 8.49 1.37
N ASP A 67 5.70 9.25 0.49
CA ASP A 67 4.26 9.16 0.28
C ASP A 67 3.86 7.75 -0.15
N PHE A 68 4.68 7.11 -1.00
CA PHE A 68 4.44 5.74 -1.45
C PHE A 68 4.58 4.71 -0.34
N LEU A 69 5.59 4.84 0.51
CA LEU A 69 5.77 3.96 1.65
C LEU A 69 4.62 4.12 2.66
N ILE A 70 4.19 5.36 2.93
CA ILE A 70 3.01 5.64 3.76
C ILE A 70 1.75 5.02 3.16
N PHE A 71 1.57 5.14 1.83
CA PHE A 71 0.46 4.53 1.11
C PHE A 71 0.47 2.99 1.26
N LEU A 72 1.62 2.34 1.04
CA LEU A 72 1.78 0.89 1.22
C LEU A 72 1.52 0.47 2.67
N ALA A 73 2.01 1.23 3.65
CA ALA A 73 1.78 0.97 5.06
C ALA A 73 0.28 1.05 5.40
N ARG A 74 -0.42 2.11 4.97
CA ARG A 74 -1.89 2.22 5.15
C ARG A 74 -2.62 1.05 4.52
N LEU A 75 -2.27 0.67 3.29
CA LEU A 75 -2.91 -0.45 2.62
C LEU A 75 -2.64 -1.78 3.34
N CYS A 76 -1.42 -1.99 3.83
CA CYS A 76 -1.05 -3.13 4.67
C CYS A 76 -1.94 -3.20 5.92
N PHE A 77 -2.02 -2.10 6.69
CA PHE A 77 -2.83 -2.05 7.90
C PHE A 77 -4.33 -2.27 7.61
N ALA A 78 -4.85 -1.73 6.51
CA ALA A 78 -6.23 -1.95 6.14
C ALA A 78 -6.50 -3.44 5.87
N ASN A 79 -5.59 -4.14 5.16
CA ASN A 79 -5.71 -5.59 4.95
C ASN A 79 -5.60 -6.37 6.28
N LEU A 80 -4.68 -5.99 7.17
CA LEU A 80 -4.53 -6.62 8.49
C LEU A 80 -5.80 -6.49 9.34
N VAL A 81 -6.39 -5.29 9.39
CA VAL A 81 -7.66 -5.03 10.10
C VAL A 81 -8.76 -5.96 9.59
N GLN A 82 -8.90 -6.10 8.27
CA GLN A 82 -9.91 -6.98 7.67
C GLN A 82 -9.69 -8.45 8.04
N ILE A 83 -8.44 -8.94 8.01
CA ILE A 83 -8.13 -10.32 8.41
C ILE A 83 -8.43 -10.55 9.89
N CYS A 84 -8.06 -9.60 10.77
CA CYS A 84 -8.37 -9.69 12.19
C CYS A 84 -9.88 -9.70 12.45
N HIS A 85 -10.65 -8.87 11.74
CA HIS A 85 -12.11 -8.85 11.81
C HIS A 85 -12.72 -10.19 11.39
N LEU A 86 -12.29 -10.76 10.25
CA LEU A 86 -12.74 -12.08 9.78
C LEU A 86 -12.44 -13.21 10.77
N ARG A 87 -11.37 -13.09 11.57
CA ARG A 87 -10.99 -14.07 12.60
C ARG A 87 -11.80 -13.91 13.89
N GLY A 88 -12.24 -12.69 14.22
CA GLY A 88 -13.09 -12.42 15.39
C GLY A 88 -14.50 -12.98 15.25
N ASP A 89 -15.00 -13.12 14.02
CA ASP A 89 -16.35 -13.59 13.68
C ASP A 89 -16.45 -15.13 13.56
N GLY A 90 -15.34 -15.87 13.65
CA GLY A 90 -15.29 -17.32 13.46
C GLY A 90 -14.71 -18.09 14.67
N GLU A 91 -15.48 -19.03 15.22
CA GLU A 91 -14.92 -20.08 16.08
C GLU A 91 -13.77 -20.77 15.36
N ARG A 92 -12.65 -20.92 16.08
CA ARG A 92 -11.40 -21.58 15.65
C ARG A 92 -11.66 -22.87 14.86
N SER A 93 -11.72 -22.76 13.54
CA SER A 93 -11.54 -23.90 12.65
C SER A 93 -10.56 -23.51 11.55
N VAL A 94 -9.31 -23.86 11.83
CA VAL A 94 -8.23 -23.95 10.85
C VAL A 94 -8.67 -24.99 9.83
N CYS A 95 -9.20 -24.59 8.68
CA CYS A 95 -9.00 -25.38 7.45
C CYS A 95 -9.47 -24.77 6.14
N ASN A 96 -10.25 -23.68 6.08
CA ASN A 96 -10.56 -23.04 4.81
C ASN A 96 -10.57 -21.52 4.95
N MET A 97 -9.46 -20.88 4.61
CA MET A 97 -9.38 -19.42 4.53
C MET A 97 -10.40 -18.98 3.47
N SER A 98 -11.35 -18.12 3.85
CA SER A 98 -12.37 -17.61 2.92
C SER A 98 -11.70 -16.99 1.69
N PRO A 99 -12.35 -16.96 0.51
CA PRO A 99 -11.79 -16.31 -0.68
C PRO A 99 -11.32 -14.87 -0.41
N VAL A 100 -12.03 -14.15 0.46
CA VAL A 100 -11.65 -12.81 0.93
C VAL A 100 -10.34 -12.86 1.70
N ALA A 101 -10.19 -13.74 2.68
CA ALA A 101 -8.97 -13.85 3.46
C ALA A 101 -7.76 -14.29 2.60
N GLN A 102 -7.96 -15.18 1.62
CA GLN A 102 -6.92 -15.54 0.63
C GLN A 102 -6.46 -14.33 -0.17
N GLN A 103 -7.39 -13.48 -0.60
CA GLN A 103 -7.06 -12.26 -1.33
C GLN A 103 -6.32 -11.24 -0.46
N LEU A 104 -6.78 -11.02 0.78
CA LEU A 104 -6.13 -10.11 1.72
C LEU A 104 -4.70 -10.55 2.05
N THR A 105 -4.47 -11.83 2.31
CA THR A 105 -3.12 -12.39 2.51
C THR A 105 -2.26 -12.24 1.26
N SER A 106 -2.82 -12.46 0.08
CA SER A 106 -2.10 -12.26 -1.21
C SER A 106 -1.69 -10.81 -1.43
N ASN A 107 -2.53 -9.86 -1.00
CA ASN A 107 -2.20 -8.43 -1.02
C ASN A 107 -1.02 -8.13 -0.08
N LEU A 108 -1.03 -8.67 1.15
CA LEU A 108 0.07 -8.49 2.10
C LEU A 108 1.41 -9.00 1.55
N VAL A 109 1.41 -10.21 0.97
CA VAL A 109 2.61 -10.78 0.31
C VAL A 109 3.08 -9.89 -0.85
N SER A 110 2.16 -9.33 -1.63
CA SER A 110 2.50 -8.41 -2.71
C SER A 110 3.12 -7.11 -2.20
N ILE A 111 2.57 -6.52 -1.15
CA ILE A 111 3.11 -5.31 -0.50
C ILE A 111 4.52 -5.60 0.04
N GLN A 112 4.73 -6.74 0.69
CA GLN A 112 6.06 -7.14 1.17
C GLN A 112 7.08 -7.23 0.04
N LYS A 113 6.74 -7.89 -1.07
CA LYS A 113 7.63 -8.00 -2.24
C LYS A 113 8.02 -6.62 -2.79
N ILE A 114 7.05 -5.71 -2.86
CA ILE A 114 7.31 -4.33 -3.29
C ILE A 114 8.24 -3.63 -2.29
N ALA A 115 7.97 -3.74 -0.99
CA ALA A 115 8.79 -3.11 0.04
C ALA A 115 10.26 -3.60 0.01
N LEU A 116 10.47 -4.91 -0.14
CA LEU A 116 11.80 -5.50 -0.29
C LEU A 116 12.51 -5.02 -1.57
N LYS A 117 11.76 -4.90 -2.69
CA LYS A 117 12.30 -4.37 -3.94
C LYS A 117 12.73 -2.91 -3.80
N VAL A 118 11.92 -2.07 -3.15
CA VAL A 118 12.27 -0.66 -2.87
C VAL A 118 13.50 -0.57 -1.97
N ASN A 119 13.61 -1.46 -0.96
CA ASN A 119 14.76 -1.47 -0.06
C ASN A 119 16.09 -1.78 -0.78
N SER A 120 16.03 -2.54 -1.88
CA SER A 120 17.22 -2.87 -2.68
C SER A 120 17.71 -1.73 -3.58
N LEU A 121 16.97 -0.62 -3.69
CA LEU A 121 17.34 0.51 -4.53
C LEU A 121 18.32 1.45 -3.81
N GLU A 122 19.51 1.65 -4.38
CA GLU A 122 20.52 2.58 -3.85
C GLU A 122 20.02 4.03 -3.92
N GLY A 123 20.06 4.76 -2.80
CA GLY A 123 19.76 6.20 -2.72
C GLY A 123 18.70 6.60 -1.69
N LEU A 124 17.73 5.72 -1.42
CA LEU A 124 16.59 6.04 -0.57
C LEU A 124 16.86 6.10 0.95
N THR A 125 18.01 5.61 1.40
CA THR A 125 18.20 5.20 2.81
C THR A 125 18.78 6.27 3.72
N LYS A 126 19.15 7.47 3.24
CA LYS A 126 20.05 8.35 4.00
C LYS A 126 19.52 9.69 4.49
N THR A 127 18.44 10.26 3.95
CA THR A 127 18.15 11.68 4.23
C THR A 127 16.81 11.99 4.87
N HIS A 128 15.73 11.24 4.59
CA HIS A 128 14.46 11.43 5.29
C HIS A 128 13.83 10.10 5.71
N LYS A 129 13.35 10.01 6.95
CA LYS A 129 12.51 8.91 7.42
C LYS A 129 11.06 9.36 7.31
N SER A 130 10.27 8.68 6.49
CA SER A 130 8.81 8.83 6.57
C SER A 130 8.33 8.19 7.86
N HIS A 131 7.74 8.95 8.77
CA HIS A 131 7.21 8.39 10.00
C HIS A 131 5.77 7.95 9.78
N PHE A 132 5.51 6.65 9.73
CA PHE A 132 4.16 6.11 9.80
C PHE A 132 3.92 5.56 11.21
N ASN A 133 2.91 6.11 11.90
CA ASN A 133 2.50 5.68 13.23
C ASN A 133 1.20 4.86 13.16
N SER A 134 1.25 3.60 13.63
CA SER A 134 0.10 2.70 13.64
C SER A 134 -1.06 3.22 14.51
N THR A 135 -0.76 3.81 15.66
CA THR A 135 -1.77 4.29 16.63
C THR A 135 -2.51 5.50 16.07
N GLU A 136 -1.77 6.44 15.47
CA GLU A 136 -2.36 7.60 14.80
C GLU A 136 -3.24 7.16 13.62
N THR A 137 -2.75 6.21 12.82
CA THR A 137 -3.48 5.71 11.66
C THR A 137 -4.78 5.00 12.05
N LEU A 138 -4.75 4.13 13.06
CA LEU A 138 -5.94 3.43 13.54
C LEU A 138 -6.97 4.37 14.19
N SER A 139 -6.53 5.52 14.69
CA SER A 139 -7.40 6.56 15.25
C SER A 139 -7.92 7.54 14.20
N ASN A 140 -7.40 7.48 12.97
CA ASN A 140 -7.73 8.41 11.91
C ASN A 140 -9.11 8.07 11.28
N PRO A 141 -10.07 9.01 11.25
CA PRO A 141 -11.42 8.75 10.72
C PRO A 141 -11.44 8.40 9.22
N GLU A 142 -10.55 8.99 8.42
CA GLU A 142 -10.47 8.67 6.98
C GLU A 142 -9.89 7.27 6.76
N PHE A 143 -8.99 6.81 7.64
CA PHE A 143 -8.50 5.44 7.59
C PHE A 143 -9.59 4.44 7.98
N ILE A 144 -10.37 4.73 9.03
CA ILE A 144 -11.52 3.90 9.42
C ILE A 144 -12.52 3.82 8.26
N LYS A 145 -12.79 4.94 7.59
CA LYS A 145 -13.63 4.99 6.39
C LYS A 145 -13.07 4.14 5.25
N LEU A 146 -11.75 4.19 5.00
CA LEU A 146 -11.08 3.30 4.04
C LEU A 146 -11.34 1.83 4.38
N CYS A 147 -11.17 1.43 5.65
CA CYS A 147 -11.43 0.07 6.10
C CYS A 147 -12.89 -0.35 5.85
N MET A 148 -13.86 0.50 6.17
CA MET A 148 -15.29 0.21 5.91
C MET A 148 -15.60 0.09 4.41
N VAL A 149 -14.98 0.91 3.56
CA VAL A 149 -15.15 0.83 2.11
C VAL A 149 -14.54 -0.46 1.56
N LEU A 150 -13.35 -0.85 2.04
CA LEU A 150 -12.69 -2.10 1.68
C LEU A 150 -13.54 -3.32 2.05
N GLU A 151 -14.06 -3.36 3.28
CA GLU A 151 -14.96 -4.40 3.76
C GLU A 151 -16.17 -4.56 2.82
N LYS A 152 -16.89 -3.46 2.57
CA LYS A 152 -18.05 -3.44 1.67
C LYS A 152 -17.68 -3.89 0.26
N THR A 153 -16.53 -3.44 -0.25
CA THR A 153 -16.05 -3.79 -1.59
C THR A 153 -15.81 -5.29 -1.70
N TYR A 154 -15.11 -5.89 -0.74
CA TYR A 154 -14.89 -7.32 -0.72
C TYR A 154 -16.18 -8.13 -0.50
N GLY A 155 -17.11 -7.62 0.31
CA GLY A 155 -18.45 -8.20 0.47
C GLY A 155 -19.22 -8.27 -0.86
N VAL A 156 -19.11 -7.22 -1.68
CA VAL A 156 -19.69 -7.18 -3.03
C VAL A 156 -18.98 -8.13 -4.00
N ILE A 157 -17.65 -8.08 -4.07
CA ILE A 157 -16.84 -8.89 -5.01
C ILE A 157 -17.06 -10.39 -4.78
N TYR A 158 -17.03 -10.82 -3.53
CA TYR A 158 -17.13 -12.24 -3.18
C TYR A 158 -18.55 -12.68 -2.89
N SER A 159 -19.55 -11.82 -3.14
CA SER A 159 -20.98 -12.10 -3.03
C SER A 159 -21.31 -12.95 -1.79
N GLN A 160 -20.99 -12.42 -0.61
CA GLN A 160 -21.56 -12.98 0.61
C GLN A 160 -23.08 -12.85 0.50
N GLN A 161 -23.71 -14.03 0.40
CA GLN A 161 -25.14 -14.24 0.40
C GLN A 161 -25.80 -13.49 1.56
N THR A 162 -26.94 -12.88 1.26
CA THR A 162 -27.90 -12.33 2.21
C THR A 162 -28.03 -13.16 3.51
N SER A 163 -27.70 -12.58 4.67
CA SER A 163 -28.54 -12.68 5.88
C SER A 163 -28.07 -11.72 6.97
N ASP A 164 -29.03 -10.96 7.48
CA ASP A 164 -29.10 -10.25 8.76
C ASP A 164 -28.09 -9.15 9.10
N TYR A 165 -28.55 -7.92 8.86
CA TYR A 165 -28.15 -6.67 9.51
C TYR A 165 -28.38 -6.65 11.05
N HIS A 166 -28.63 -7.78 11.69
CA HIS A 166 -28.91 -7.84 13.12
C HIS A 166 -27.78 -8.53 13.89
N SER A 167 -27.03 -7.68 14.60
CA SER A 167 -26.10 -8.02 15.69
C SER A 167 -24.73 -8.59 15.29
N LYS A 168 -23.98 -7.90 14.43
CA LYS A 168 -22.51 -8.04 14.36
C LYS A 168 -21.83 -6.82 14.96
N ARG A 169 -20.79 -7.04 15.77
CA ARG A 169 -19.90 -5.99 16.29
C ARG A 169 -19.42 -5.14 15.12
N SER A 170 -19.47 -3.81 15.25
CA SER A 170 -19.08 -2.93 14.16
C SER A 170 -17.58 -3.12 13.86
N LEU A 171 -17.16 -3.09 12.58
CA LEU A 171 -15.74 -3.01 12.21
C LEU A 171 -15.02 -1.90 13.01
N VAL A 172 -15.74 -0.81 13.33
CA VAL A 172 -15.25 0.29 14.17
C VAL A 172 -14.94 -0.17 15.61
N ASP A 173 -15.78 -1.03 16.17
CA ASP A 173 -15.57 -1.59 17.51
C ASP A 173 -14.42 -2.59 17.48
N ASP A 174 -14.32 -3.44 16.45
CA ASP A 174 -13.21 -4.37 16.30
C ASP A 174 -11.87 -3.66 16.08
N ILE A 175 -11.82 -2.58 15.29
CA ILE A 175 -10.62 -1.73 15.18
C ILE A 175 -10.20 -1.16 16.54
N ARG A 176 -11.18 -0.80 17.38
CA ARG A 176 -10.94 -0.32 18.75
C ARG A 176 -10.53 -1.44 19.70
N ASP A 177 -10.92 -2.68 19.43
CA ASP A 177 -10.65 -3.83 20.30
C ASP A 177 -9.51 -4.74 19.77
N LEU A 178 -8.82 -4.29 18.72
CA LEU A 178 -7.70 -4.99 18.10
C LEU A 178 -6.45 -4.91 19.01
N ASP A 179 -6.46 -5.65 20.11
CA ASP A 179 -5.35 -5.77 21.07
C ASP A 179 -4.04 -6.25 20.42
N ILE A 180 -4.13 -7.00 19.32
CA ILE A 180 -2.97 -7.50 18.55
C ILE A 180 -2.20 -6.35 17.89
N ILE A 181 -2.90 -5.34 17.34
CA ILE A 181 -2.27 -4.17 16.73
C ILE A 181 -2.03 -3.05 17.75
N LYS A 182 -2.89 -2.93 18.79
CA LYS A 182 -2.72 -1.93 19.85
C LYS A 182 -1.61 -2.26 20.85
N GLY A 183 -1.36 -3.54 21.11
CA GLY A 183 -0.31 -3.99 22.04
C GLY A 183 1.11 -3.75 21.52
N HIS A 184 1.27 -3.48 20.23
CA HIS A 184 2.55 -3.21 19.60
C HIS A 184 2.44 -1.92 18.78
N THR A 185 2.98 -0.81 19.30
CA THR A 185 3.17 0.39 18.49
C THR A 185 4.15 0.06 17.38
N PHE A 186 3.66 -0.02 16.14
CA PHE A 186 4.49 -0.27 14.98
C PHE A 186 4.78 1.07 14.31
N GLU A 187 6.04 1.44 14.29
CA GLU A 187 6.53 2.56 13.51
C GLU A 187 7.15 2.01 12.22
N VAL A 188 6.57 2.37 11.08
CA VAL A 188 7.14 2.02 9.78
C VAL A 188 7.91 3.24 9.29
N SER A 189 9.23 3.19 9.41
CA SER A 189 10.12 4.28 8.96
C SER A 189 10.80 3.96 7.64
N THR A 190 10.92 2.67 7.31
CA THR A 190 11.62 2.17 6.14
C THR A 190 10.83 1.05 5.46
N PRO A 191 11.10 0.75 4.18
CA PRO A 191 10.51 -0.41 3.52
C PRO A 191 10.83 -1.74 4.22
N GLU A 192 12.01 -1.83 4.84
CA GLU A 192 12.43 -2.99 5.63
C GLU A 192 11.55 -3.19 6.89
N ASP A 193 11.19 -2.10 7.57
CA ASP A 193 10.28 -2.16 8.74
C ASP A 193 8.91 -2.68 8.31
N LEU A 194 8.40 -2.25 7.15
CA LEU A 194 7.15 -2.74 6.60
C LEU A 194 7.21 -4.23 6.25
N ALA A 195 8.31 -4.69 5.65
CA ALA A 195 8.49 -6.09 5.30
C ALA A 195 8.53 -6.99 6.56
N LYS A 196 9.25 -6.57 7.60
CA LYS A 196 9.32 -7.27 8.89
C LYS A 196 7.98 -7.31 9.61
N LEU A 197 7.22 -6.22 9.54
CA LEU A 197 5.86 -6.17 10.07
C LEU A 197 4.98 -7.26 9.42
N ILE A 198 5.00 -7.32 8.09
CA ILE A 198 4.22 -8.31 7.34
C ILE A 198 4.66 -9.73 7.68
N ASP A 199 5.96 -10.00 7.80
CA ASP A 199 6.48 -11.31 8.24
C ASP A 199 5.99 -11.70 9.63
N HIS A 200 5.96 -10.75 10.57
CA HIS A 200 5.44 -10.99 11.91
C HIS A 200 3.96 -11.39 11.84
N PHE A 201 3.14 -10.65 11.08
CA PHE A 201 1.71 -10.93 10.96
C PHE A 201 1.43 -12.23 10.22
N ILE A 202 2.10 -12.52 9.10
CA ILE A 202 1.93 -13.78 8.37
C ILE A 202 2.26 -15.01 9.24
N ARG A 203 3.20 -14.89 10.19
CA ARG A 203 3.52 -16.00 11.12
C ARG A 203 2.46 -16.27 12.17
N ILE A 204 1.66 -15.25 12.52
CA ILE A 204 0.62 -15.35 13.56
C ILE A 204 -0.79 -15.51 12.99
N LEU A 205 -0.96 -15.32 11.67
CA LEU A 205 -2.16 -15.61 10.90
C LEU A 205 -2.24 -17.11 10.54
#